data_AF-A0A7V9LXC0-F1
#
_entry.id   AF-A0A7V9LXC0-F1
#
_cell.length_a   1.000
_cell.length_b   1.000
_cell.length_c   1.000
_cell.angle_alpha   90.00
_cell.angle_beta   90.00
_cell.angle_gamma   90.00
#
_symmetry.space_group_name_H-M   'P 1'
#
loop_
_entity.id
_entity.type
_entity.pdbx_description
1 polymer ?
#
loop_
_entity_poly.entity_id
_entity_poly.type
_entity_poly.pdbx_seq_one_letter_code
_entity_poly.pdbx_strand_id
1 'polypeptide(L)'
;MAYSRRLPELAAQLNVLFPDINHPAHRALANCIVLYAPLRETALNDLAELLDDWDPRDSGLADRWKARVDRIRSELDRHFGDSVKDVLLEEPVRVFWANAVEAERAFFATLRDVVTPQRVEDIGAYQVTLRQMTGDLQTNWNDLLGADGSLESDQVRLVRQVAEVIQQLIDEVERQNRARFAELVTTLQGKLRQSVERVAAKVRETVGDKVADALAAALELAKSYGKDELGVPSEVEPDLDRTASETQVYLDKVTYIAKVYRENAAAYRSLMSIERGGVLTMFMKTREQVHAYEESNNLEVANRMRDEAIRALQDWTGGITGDAQDDAEEFVDRVTDVLERDWDACEDARDEFEDRFAGIFTAQLTSDTIETLVEKAMFNREVEIILGFNAADLLGQAQGGLPAAADDAVALATQPLADAGPSFPEELIDLTRQQTESFRAYLRTQLRAQVDRAMTTLGETRTLLDPSRIRQDFSREELEAMLH
;
A
#
# COMPACT_ATOMS: atom_id res chain seq x y z
N MET A 1 4.19 2.65 -63.22
CA MET A 1 2.90 2.98 -62.59
C MET A 1 2.53 1.77 -61.77
N ALA A 2 2.16 1.97 -60.51
CA ALA A 2 1.72 0.86 -59.68
C ALA A 2 0.39 0.33 -60.24
N TYR A 3 0.12 -0.96 -60.11
CA TYR A 3 -1.17 -1.54 -60.51
C TYR A 3 -1.55 -1.34 -61.99
N SER A 4 -0.55 -1.35 -62.89
CA SER A 4 -0.71 -1.00 -64.30
C SER A 4 -0.53 -2.15 -65.28
N ARG A 5 -0.29 -3.38 -64.80
CA ARG A 5 0.04 -4.53 -65.66
C ARG A 5 -1.17 -5.06 -66.43
N ARG A 6 -2.38 -4.87 -65.92
CA ARG A 6 -3.64 -5.17 -66.65
C ARG A 6 -3.82 -4.38 -67.95
N LEU A 7 -3.23 -3.20 -68.06
CA LEU A 7 -3.43 -2.27 -69.18
C LEU A 7 -2.72 -2.70 -70.48
N PRO A 8 -1.42 -3.03 -70.48
CA PRO A 8 -0.77 -3.59 -71.66
C PRO A 8 -1.39 -4.91 -72.09
N GLU A 9 -1.92 -5.72 -71.16
CA GLU A 9 -2.66 -6.95 -71.47
C GLU A 9 -3.92 -6.65 -72.31
N LEU A 10 -4.78 -5.76 -71.82
CA LEU A 10 -6.02 -5.35 -72.51
C LEU A 10 -5.72 -4.68 -73.86
N ALA A 11 -4.68 -3.85 -73.93
CA ALA A 11 -4.26 -3.22 -75.17
C ALA A 11 -3.73 -4.24 -76.20
N ALA A 12 -2.96 -5.24 -75.75
CA ALA A 12 -2.46 -6.31 -76.61
C ALA A 12 -3.60 -7.17 -77.16
N GLN A 13 -4.56 -7.56 -76.31
CA GLN A 13 -5.74 -8.32 -76.71
C GLN A 13 -6.60 -7.53 -77.70
N LEU A 14 -6.81 -6.23 -77.46
CA LEU A 14 -7.55 -5.35 -78.38
C LEU A 14 -6.87 -5.25 -79.75
N ASN A 15 -5.53 -5.12 -79.78
CA ASN A 15 -4.76 -5.04 -81.04
C ASN A 15 -4.82 -6.35 -81.86
N VAL A 16 -4.96 -7.51 -81.20
CA VAL A 16 -5.15 -8.79 -81.90
C VAL A 16 -6.52 -8.86 -82.57
N LEU A 17 -7.55 -8.27 -81.94
CA LEU A 17 -8.93 -8.29 -82.44
C LEU A 17 -9.19 -7.27 -83.57
N PHE A 18 -8.31 -6.29 -83.75
CA PHE A 18 -8.42 -5.25 -84.79
C PHE A 18 -7.18 -5.19 -85.69
N PRO A 19 -7.28 -5.68 -86.94
CA PRO A 19 -6.23 -5.50 -87.94
C PRO A 19 -6.02 -4.05 -88.38
N ASP A 20 -7.05 -3.20 -88.27
CA ASP A 20 -6.99 -1.75 -88.57
C ASP A 20 -7.17 -0.91 -87.30
N ILE A 21 -6.07 -0.31 -86.85
CA ILE A 21 -6.02 0.59 -85.68
C ILE A 21 -6.81 1.89 -85.87
N ASN A 22 -7.19 2.25 -87.10
CA ASN A 22 -8.00 3.46 -87.36
C ASN A 22 -9.50 3.19 -87.22
N HIS A 23 -9.91 1.94 -87.02
CA HIS A 23 -11.30 1.56 -86.84
C HIS A 23 -11.91 2.36 -85.66
N PRO A 24 -13.09 2.99 -85.81
CA PRO A 24 -13.69 3.80 -84.75
C PRO A 24 -13.84 3.06 -83.40
N ALA A 25 -14.16 1.76 -83.44
CA ALA A 25 -14.24 0.92 -82.23
C ALA A 25 -12.88 0.66 -81.57
N HIS A 26 -11.81 0.46 -82.36
CA HIS A 26 -10.47 0.31 -81.80
C HIS A 26 -10.06 1.58 -81.07
N ARG A 27 -10.23 2.75 -81.71
CA ARG A 27 -9.91 4.05 -81.09
C ARG A 27 -10.73 4.33 -79.83
N ALA A 28 -12.02 4.02 -79.83
CA ALA A 28 -12.89 4.23 -78.67
C ALA A 28 -12.47 3.33 -77.48
N LEU A 29 -12.23 2.04 -77.72
CA LEU A 29 -11.81 1.08 -76.70
C LEU A 29 -10.38 1.34 -76.20
N ALA A 30 -9.45 1.67 -77.11
CA ALA A 30 -8.09 2.03 -76.74
C ALA A 30 -8.03 3.30 -75.88
N ASN A 31 -8.82 4.33 -76.22
CA ASN A 31 -8.96 5.52 -75.39
C ASN A 31 -9.55 5.18 -74.02
N CYS A 32 -10.54 4.27 -73.94
CA CYS A 32 -11.09 3.81 -72.68
C CYS A 32 -10.02 3.13 -71.81
N ILE A 33 -9.23 2.21 -72.37
CA ILE A 33 -8.14 1.53 -71.66
C ILE A 33 -7.13 2.55 -71.11
N VAL A 34 -6.76 3.57 -71.89
CA VAL A 34 -5.86 4.64 -71.45
C VAL A 34 -6.45 5.48 -70.32
N LEU A 35 -7.75 5.77 -70.35
CA LEU A 35 -8.43 6.54 -69.30
C LEU A 35 -8.71 5.71 -68.04
N TYR A 36 -8.89 4.40 -68.19
CA TYR A 36 -9.12 3.44 -67.12
C TYR A 36 -7.86 3.25 -66.25
N ALA A 37 -6.68 3.29 -66.86
CA ALA A 37 -5.38 3.18 -66.20
C ALA A 37 -5.21 4.02 -64.91
N PRO A 38 -5.27 5.36 -64.98
CA PRO A 38 -5.10 6.19 -63.80
C PRO A 38 -6.24 6.01 -62.79
N LEU A 39 -7.44 5.60 -63.22
CA LEU A 39 -8.58 5.39 -62.32
C LEU A 39 -8.41 4.15 -61.46
N ARG A 40 -7.94 3.04 -62.05
CA ARG A 40 -7.63 1.81 -61.29
C ARG A 40 -6.49 2.05 -60.29
N GLU A 41 -5.43 2.71 -60.73
CA GLU A 41 -4.29 3.03 -59.86
C GLU A 41 -4.71 3.96 -58.70
N THR A 42 -5.48 5.02 -59.00
CA THR A 42 -6.01 5.92 -57.96
C THR A 42 -6.94 5.16 -57.00
N ALA A 43 -7.81 4.29 -57.52
CA ALA A 43 -8.73 3.51 -56.70
C ALA A 43 -8.02 2.60 -55.69
N LEU A 44 -6.98 1.87 -56.12
CA LEU A 44 -6.20 0.99 -55.24
C LEU A 44 -5.34 1.80 -54.27
N ASN A 45 -4.74 2.91 -54.71
CA ASN A 45 -4.02 3.82 -53.81
C ASN A 45 -4.93 4.40 -52.73
N ASP A 46 -6.11 4.90 -53.11
CA ASP A 46 -7.10 5.45 -52.17
C ASP A 46 -7.54 4.44 -51.11
N LEU A 47 -7.67 3.16 -51.50
CA LEU A 47 -8.05 2.08 -50.58
C LEU A 47 -6.92 1.73 -49.62
N ALA A 48 -5.67 1.69 -50.10
CA ALA A 48 -4.51 1.50 -49.24
C ALA A 48 -4.32 2.69 -48.28
N GLU A 49 -4.44 3.92 -48.77
CA GLU A 49 -4.38 5.15 -47.97
C GLU A 49 -5.48 5.20 -46.91
N LEU A 50 -6.69 4.72 -47.23
CA LEU A 50 -7.78 4.63 -46.24
C LEU A 50 -7.39 3.77 -45.03
N LEU A 51 -6.60 2.71 -45.22
CA LEU A 51 -6.10 1.87 -44.13
C LEU A 51 -4.88 2.51 -43.45
N ASP A 52 -3.97 3.09 -44.24
CA ASP A 52 -2.72 3.69 -43.76
C ASP A 52 -2.94 4.91 -42.85
N ASP A 53 -3.90 5.77 -43.23
CA ASP A 53 -4.28 7.01 -42.53
C ASP A 53 -5.37 6.82 -41.46
N TRP A 54 -5.82 5.58 -41.24
CA TRP A 54 -6.89 5.32 -40.27
C TRP A 54 -6.42 5.54 -38.83
N ASP A 55 -7.21 6.30 -38.05
CA ASP A 55 -6.98 6.47 -36.62
C ASP A 55 -7.63 5.29 -35.85
N PRO A 56 -6.90 4.57 -34.98
CA PRO A 56 -7.42 3.53 -34.11
C PRO A 56 -8.65 3.89 -33.26
N ARG A 57 -8.94 5.18 -33.09
CA ARG A 57 -10.10 5.70 -32.36
C ARG A 57 -11.34 5.89 -33.24
N ASP A 58 -11.19 5.86 -34.55
CA ASP A 58 -12.27 6.03 -35.50
C ASP A 58 -12.95 4.70 -35.80
N SER A 59 -14.27 4.63 -35.68
CA SER A 59 -15.04 3.45 -36.06
C SER A 59 -15.55 3.50 -37.51
N GLY A 60 -15.92 2.34 -38.04
CA GLY A 60 -16.57 2.22 -39.35
C GLY A 60 -15.60 2.25 -40.53
N LEU A 61 -14.39 1.72 -40.35
CA LEU A 61 -13.41 1.57 -41.43
C LEU A 61 -13.96 0.64 -42.53
N ALA A 62 -14.60 -0.46 -42.12
CA ALA A 62 -15.21 -1.42 -43.05
C ALA A 62 -16.34 -0.81 -43.90
N ASP A 63 -17.14 0.09 -43.35
CA ASP A 63 -18.21 0.76 -44.10
C ASP A 63 -17.66 1.81 -45.06
N ARG A 64 -16.65 2.58 -44.64
CA ARG A 64 -15.92 3.51 -45.52
C ARG A 64 -15.25 2.79 -46.68
N TRP A 65 -14.63 1.64 -46.41
CA TRP A 65 -14.06 0.77 -47.43
C TRP A 65 -15.10 0.36 -48.46
N LYS A 66 -16.22 -0.25 -48.01
CA LYS A 66 -17.31 -0.67 -48.90
C LYS A 66 -17.85 0.48 -49.74
N ALA A 67 -18.07 1.64 -49.11
CA ALA A 67 -18.54 2.83 -49.80
C ALA A 67 -17.54 3.32 -50.87
N ARG A 68 -16.23 3.25 -50.60
CA ARG A 68 -15.18 3.61 -51.56
C ARG A 68 -15.16 2.65 -52.73
N VAL A 69 -15.20 1.34 -52.47
CA VAL A 69 -15.25 0.32 -53.52
C VAL A 69 -16.52 0.44 -54.37
N ASP A 70 -17.69 0.66 -53.77
CA ASP A 70 -18.95 0.82 -54.49
C ASP A 70 -18.96 2.09 -55.37
N ARG A 71 -18.31 3.16 -54.91
CA ARG A 71 -18.07 4.36 -55.73
C ARG A 71 -17.15 4.06 -56.92
N ILE A 72 -16.02 3.40 -56.70
CA ILE A 72 -15.08 3.00 -57.75
C ILE A 72 -15.80 2.16 -58.82
N ARG A 73 -16.57 1.15 -58.40
CA ARG A 73 -17.35 0.30 -59.32
C ARG A 73 -18.33 1.12 -60.17
N SER A 74 -19.02 2.09 -59.57
CA SER A 74 -19.96 2.96 -60.28
C SER A 74 -19.25 3.87 -61.30
N GLU A 75 -18.07 4.40 -60.96
CA GLU A 75 -17.26 5.22 -61.86
C GLU A 75 -16.71 4.39 -63.03
N LEU A 76 -16.25 3.16 -62.76
CA LEU A 76 -15.80 2.21 -63.77
C LEU A 76 -16.92 1.81 -64.73
N ASP A 77 -18.08 1.45 -64.20
CA ASP A 77 -19.25 1.08 -65.02
C ASP A 77 -19.66 2.19 -65.98
N ARG A 78 -19.62 3.44 -65.51
CA ARG A 78 -19.87 4.60 -66.36
C ARG A 78 -18.82 4.73 -67.46
N HIS A 79 -17.53 4.59 -67.14
CA HIS A 79 -16.46 4.70 -68.12
C HIS A 79 -16.50 3.61 -69.19
N PHE A 80 -16.71 2.36 -68.78
CA PHE A 80 -16.86 1.24 -69.71
C PHE A 80 -18.11 1.38 -70.59
N GLY A 81 -19.23 1.85 -70.02
CA GLY A 81 -20.49 2.06 -70.74
C GLY A 81 -20.45 3.22 -71.74
N ASP A 82 -19.90 4.37 -71.35
CA ASP A 82 -19.81 5.56 -72.19
C ASP A 82 -18.90 5.33 -73.41
N SER A 83 -17.88 4.48 -73.26
CA SER A 83 -16.87 4.23 -74.30
C SER A 83 -17.38 3.43 -75.51
N VAL A 84 -18.53 2.75 -75.39
CA VAL A 84 -19.10 1.92 -76.46
C VAL A 84 -20.50 2.36 -76.90
N LYS A 85 -21.03 3.43 -76.29
CA LYS A 85 -22.39 3.92 -76.52
C LYS A 85 -22.68 4.31 -77.97
N ASP A 86 -21.69 4.88 -78.65
CA ASP A 86 -21.82 5.42 -80.00
C ASP A 86 -21.09 4.58 -81.07
N VAL A 87 -20.70 3.34 -80.73
CA VAL A 87 -19.90 2.49 -81.61
C VAL A 87 -20.50 1.09 -81.76
N LEU A 88 -20.62 0.64 -83.01
CA LEU A 88 -21.02 -0.73 -83.34
C LEU A 88 -19.86 -1.69 -83.09
N LEU A 89 -20.04 -2.62 -82.14
CA LEU A 89 -19.08 -3.68 -81.83
C LEU A 89 -19.45 -4.98 -82.56
N GLU A 90 -18.52 -5.49 -83.35
CA GLU A 90 -18.59 -6.84 -83.90
C GLU A 90 -18.52 -7.91 -82.79
N GLU A 91 -19.04 -9.10 -83.06
CA GLU A 91 -19.23 -10.15 -82.04
C GLU A 91 -17.95 -10.49 -81.25
N PRO A 92 -16.77 -10.70 -81.88
CA PRO A 92 -15.55 -11.03 -81.13
C PRO A 92 -15.09 -9.91 -80.19
N VAL A 93 -15.26 -8.65 -80.62
CA VAL A 93 -14.88 -7.46 -79.85
C VAL A 93 -15.88 -7.23 -78.71
N ARG A 94 -17.17 -7.48 -78.96
CA ARG A 94 -18.22 -7.40 -77.94
C ARG A 94 -17.98 -8.41 -76.82
N VAL A 95 -17.63 -9.64 -77.16
CA VAL A 95 -17.30 -10.69 -76.17
C VAL A 95 -16.05 -10.33 -75.38
N PHE A 96 -14.97 -9.87 -76.03
CA PHE A 96 -13.78 -9.36 -75.34
C PHE A 96 -14.11 -8.24 -74.37
N TRP A 97 -14.88 -7.24 -74.81
CA TRP A 97 -15.23 -6.09 -73.99
C TRP A 97 -16.12 -6.48 -72.81
N ALA A 98 -17.13 -7.34 -73.04
CA ALA A 98 -17.98 -7.85 -71.98
C ALA A 98 -17.16 -8.61 -70.92
N ASN A 99 -16.24 -9.48 -71.35
CA ASN A 99 -15.37 -10.23 -70.44
C ASN A 99 -14.43 -9.30 -69.64
N ALA A 100 -13.89 -8.25 -70.28
CA ALA A 100 -13.05 -7.27 -69.59
C ALA A 100 -13.84 -6.53 -68.51
N VAL A 101 -15.05 -6.06 -68.82
CA VAL A 101 -15.94 -5.38 -67.86
C VAL A 101 -16.35 -6.32 -66.73
N GLU A 102 -16.71 -7.57 -67.02
CA GLU A 102 -17.08 -8.56 -66.01
C GLU A 102 -15.91 -8.90 -65.08
N ALA A 103 -14.70 -9.05 -65.62
CA ALA A 103 -13.49 -9.28 -64.83
C ALA A 103 -13.22 -8.11 -63.86
N GLU A 104 -13.35 -6.86 -64.33
CA GLU A 104 -13.18 -5.68 -63.48
C GLU A 104 -14.26 -5.54 -62.41
N ARG A 105 -15.51 -5.85 -62.76
CA ARG A 105 -16.61 -5.88 -61.78
C ARG A 105 -16.36 -6.93 -60.71
N ALA A 106 -15.90 -8.12 -61.09
CA ALA A 106 -15.59 -9.20 -60.17
C ALA A 106 -14.41 -8.85 -59.25
N PHE A 107 -13.36 -8.22 -59.80
CA PHE A 107 -12.19 -7.76 -59.05
C PHE A 107 -12.61 -6.86 -57.87
N PHE A 108 -13.34 -5.78 -58.15
CA PHE A 108 -13.76 -4.86 -57.08
C PHE A 108 -14.92 -5.40 -56.24
N ALA A 109 -15.81 -6.25 -56.79
CA ALA A 109 -16.87 -6.86 -55.99
C ALA A 109 -16.32 -7.80 -54.92
N THR A 110 -15.30 -8.59 -55.25
CA THR A 110 -14.65 -9.48 -54.28
C THR A 110 -13.78 -8.70 -53.29
N LEU A 111 -13.07 -7.65 -53.75
CA LEU A 111 -12.31 -6.74 -52.89
C LEU A 111 -13.19 -6.00 -51.86
N ARG A 112 -14.44 -5.70 -52.21
CA ARG A 112 -15.41 -5.06 -51.31
C ARG A 112 -15.67 -5.86 -50.03
N ASP A 113 -15.67 -7.18 -50.17
CA ASP A 113 -16.17 -8.11 -49.14
C ASP A 113 -15.03 -8.76 -48.33
N VAL A 114 -13.77 -8.35 -48.55
CA VAL A 114 -12.64 -8.81 -47.72
C VAL A 114 -12.79 -8.30 -46.28
N VAL A 115 -12.39 -9.13 -45.32
CA VAL A 115 -12.51 -8.83 -43.88
C VAL A 115 -11.41 -7.90 -43.36
N THR A 116 -10.40 -7.62 -44.17
CA THR A 116 -9.19 -6.86 -43.80
C THR A 116 -9.48 -5.53 -43.11
N PRO A 117 -10.39 -4.66 -43.60
CA PRO A 117 -10.69 -3.39 -42.94
C PRO A 117 -11.26 -3.57 -41.54
N GLN A 118 -12.08 -4.61 -41.32
CA GLN A 118 -12.61 -4.92 -39.98
C GLN A 118 -11.48 -5.40 -39.05
N ARG A 119 -10.52 -6.18 -39.57
CA ARG A 119 -9.40 -6.68 -38.77
C ARG A 119 -8.39 -5.59 -38.40
N VAL A 120 -8.12 -4.65 -39.30
CA VAL A 120 -7.37 -3.41 -38.98
C VAL A 120 -8.08 -2.65 -37.85
N GLU A 121 -9.41 -2.49 -37.95
CA GLU A 121 -10.22 -1.83 -36.93
C GLU A 121 -10.15 -2.55 -35.57
N ASP A 122 -10.28 -3.88 -35.57
CA ASP A 122 -10.21 -4.71 -34.35
C ASP A 122 -8.82 -4.65 -33.68
N ILE A 123 -7.74 -4.67 -34.47
CA ILE A 123 -6.34 -4.57 -33.98
C ILE A 123 -6.09 -3.17 -33.39
N GLY A 124 -6.51 -2.10 -34.06
CA GLY A 124 -6.37 -0.74 -33.51
C GLY A 124 -7.18 -0.54 -32.23
N ALA A 125 -8.39 -1.11 -32.13
CA ALA A 125 -9.20 -1.07 -30.91
C ALA A 125 -8.51 -1.79 -29.74
N TYR A 126 -7.83 -2.91 -30.01
CA TYR A 126 -6.98 -3.60 -29.03
C TYR A 126 -5.90 -2.67 -28.47
N GLN A 127 -5.15 -2.01 -29.35
CA GLN A 127 -4.09 -1.07 -28.99
C GLN A 127 -4.61 0.09 -28.11
N VAL A 128 -5.75 0.69 -28.48
CA VAL A 128 -6.37 1.79 -27.72
C VAL A 128 -6.76 1.33 -26.31
N THR A 129 -7.38 0.14 -26.21
CA THR A 129 -7.82 -0.42 -24.94
C THR A 129 -6.64 -0.69 -24.02
N LEU A 130 -5.55 -1.27 -24.55
CA LEU A 130 -4.34 -1.56 -23.79
C LEU A 130 -3.70 -0.27 -23.24
N ARG A 131 -3.54 0.76 -24.09
CA ARG A 131 -3.01 2.07 -23.65
C ARG A 131 -3.89 2.74 -22.60
N GLN A 132 -5.21 2.66 -22.77
CA GLN A 132 -6.14 3.20 -21.77
C GLN A 132 -5.98 2.47 -20.44
N MET A 133 -5.94 1.13 -20.46
CA MET A 133 -5.74 0.34 -19.25
C MET A 133 -4.39 0.65 -18.59
N THR A 134 -3.31 0.81 -19.35
CA THR A 134 -2.00 1.25 -18.83
C THR A 134 -2.12 2.59 -18.08
N GLY A 135 -2.85 3.56 -18.65
CA GLY A 135 -3.09 4.86 -18.00
C GLY A 135 -3.96 4.77 -16.75
N ASP A 136 -5.03 3.98 -16.81
CA ASP A 136 -5.96 3.78 -15.68
C ASP A 136 -5.26 3.05 -14.53
N LEU A 137 -4.45 2.02 -14.82
CA LEU A 137 -3.66 1.32 -13.81
C LEU A 137 -2.56 2.19 -13.22
N GLN A 138 -1.91 3.04 -14.02
CA GLN A 138 -0.94 3.99 -13.49
C GLN A 138 -1.62 4.97 -12.53
N THR A 139 -2.83 5.42 -12.87
CA THR A 139 -3.63 6.30 -12.01
C THR A 139 -4.02 5.57 -10.73
N ASN A 140 -4.56 4.36 -10.83
CA ASN A 140 -4.91 3.54 -9.66
C ASN A 140 -3.69 3.23 -8.78
N TRP A 141 -2.52 2.95 -9.37
CA TRP A 141 -1.29 2.72 -8.63
C TRP A 141 -0.84 3.98 -7.91
N ASN A 142 -0.81 5.12 -8.60
CA ASN A 142 -0.49 6.41 -7.99
C ASN A 142 -1.50 6.80 -6.90
N ASP A 143 -2.78 6.47 -7.08
CA ASP A 143 -3.83 6.69 -6.10
C ASP A 143 -3.65 5.74 -4.91
N LEU A 144 -3.29 4.48 -5.09
CA LEU A 144 -2.97 3.57 -3.98
C LEU A 144 -1.75 4.06 -3.20
N LEU A 145 -0.72 4.58 -3.88
CA LEU A 145 0.47 5.15 -3.25
C LEU A 145 0.20 6.54 -2.62
N GLY A 146 -0.73 7.30 -3.17
CA GLY A 146 -1.01 8.69 -2.79
C GLY A 146 -2.19 8.87 -1.85
N ALA A 147 -3.13 7.92 -1.80
CA ALA A 147 -4.35 7.99 -0.99
C ALA A 147 -4.08 7.91 0.51
N ASP A 148 -2.89 7.46 0.94
CA ASP A 148 -2.68 7.03 2.31
C ASP A 148 -1.48 7.60 3.07
N GLY A 149 -0.87 8.70 2.58
CA GLY A 149 0.08 9.43 3.42
C GLY A 149 -0.52 9.91 4.75
N SER A 150 -1.86 10.03 4.86
CA SER A 150 -2.55 10.36 6.11
C SER A 150 -2.75 9.15 7.02
N LEU A 151 -3.13 7.98 6.50
CA LEU A 151 -3.25 6.74 7.28
C LEU A 151 -1.87 6.27 7.76
N GLU A 152 -0.86 6.25 6.90
CA GLU A 152 0.53 5.99 7.26
C GLU A 152 0.99 6.95 8.36
N SER A 153 0.85 8.27 8.13
CA SER A 153 1.23 9.30 9.11
C SER A 153 0.50 9.13 10.45
N ASP A 154 -0.79 8.82 10.43
CA ASP A 154 -1.59 8.63 11.64
C ASP A 154 -1.17 7.36 12.38
N GLN A 155 -0.91 6.26 11.68
CA GLN A 155 -0.42 5.01 12.25
C GLN A 155 0.99 5.19 12.87
N VAL A 156 1.94 5.78 12.13
CA VAL A 156 3.29 6.09 12.65
C VAL A 156 3.21 7.01 13.85
N ARG A 157 2.33 8.03 13.82
CA ARG A 157 2.11 8.93 14.96
C ARG A 157 1.66 8.17 16.20
N LEU A 158 0.78 7.18 16.09
CA LEU A 158 0.34 6.37 17.24
C LEU A 158 1.50 5.56 17.83
N VAL A 159 2.34 4.95 16.98
CA VAL A 159 3.53 4.20 17.45
C VAL A 159 4.52 5.14 18.15
N ARG A 160 4.78 6.34 17.58
CA ARG A 160 5.64 7.35 18.21
C ARG A 160 5.08 7.88 19.52
N GLN A 161 3.76 8.09 19.63
CA GLN A 161 3.12 8.48 20.88
C GLN A 161 3.32 7.41 21.96
N VAL A 162 3.29 6.12 21.61
CA VAL A 162 3.62 5.04 22.53
C VAL A 162 5.09 5.13 22.98
N ALA A 163 6.02 5.38 22.06
CA ALA A 163 7.42 5.58 22.39
C ALA A 163 7.64 6.74 23.37
N GLU A 164 7.01 7.89 23.13
CA GLU A 164 7.09 9.07 24.01
C GLU A 164 6.56 8.77 25.43
N VAL A 165 5.42 8.10 25.52
CA VAL A 165 4.78 7.76 26.79
C VAL A 165 5.62 6.74 27.58
N ILE A 166 6.25 5.77 26.90
CA ILE A 166 7.16 4.81 27.53
C ILE A 166 8.44 5.48 28.01
N GLN A 167 9.02 6.41 27.24
CA GLN A 167 10.17 7.19 27.70
C GLN A 167 9.82 8.02 28.95
N GLN A 168 8.65 8.67 28.96
CA GLN A 168 8.17 9.41 30.15
C GLN A 168 8.02 8.48 31.37
N LEU A 169 7.55 7.24 31.17
CA LEU A 169 7.47 6.24 32.23
C LEU A 169 8.85 5.94 32.80
N ILE A 170 9.83 5.67 31.94
CA ILE A 170 11.19 5.32 32.36
C ILE A 170 11.83 6.47 33.13
N ASP A 171 11.73 7.69 32.60
CA ASP A 171 12.21 8.90 33.26
C ASP A 171 11.61 9.05 34.67
N GLU A 172 10.30 8.77 34.80
CA GLU A 172 9.61 8.87 36.09
C GLU A 172 10.04 7.76 37.06
N VAL A 173 10.12 6.50 36.59
CA VAL A 173 10.55 5.33 37.38
C VAL A 173 11.98 5.50 37.89
N GLU A 174 12.91 5.93 37.03
CA GLU A 174 14.31 6.12 37.36
C GLU A 174 14.53 7.30 38.31
N ARG A 175 13.87 8.44 38.05
CA ARG A 175 14.05 9.67 38.82
C ARG A 175 13.36 9.60 40.20
N GLN A 176 12.19 8.97 40.31
CA GLN A 176 11.38 9.02 41.54
C GLN A 176 11.65 7.91 42.55
N ASN A 177 12.02 6.70 42.12
CA ASN A 177 12.23 5.59 43.05
C ASN A 177 13.35 5.85 44.05
N ARG A 178 14.40 6.62 43.69
CA ARG A 178 15.50 6.93 44.61
C ARG A 178 15.25 8.18 45.44
N ALA A 179 14.68 9.23 44.85
CA ALA A 179 14.50 10.52 45.52
C ALA A 179 13.43 10.47 46.64
N ARG A 180 12.31 9.78 46.39
CA ARG A 180 11.16 9.79 47.32
C ARG A 180 11.40 9.00 48.60
N PHE A 181 11.96 7.80 48.47
CA PHE A 181 12.33 6.99 49.64
C PHE A 181 13.42 7.68 50.48
N ALA A 182 14.38 8.36 49.85
CA ALA A 182 15.39 9.13 50.55
C ALA A 182 14.80 10.33 51.33
N GLU A 183 13.84 11.05 50.76
CA GLU A 183 13.16 12.17 51.42
C GLU A 183 12.32 11.72 52.63
N LEU A 184 11.54 10.64 52.49
CA LEU A 184 10.78 10.04 53.58
C LEU A 184 11.70 9.63 54.73
N VAL A 185 12.77 8.88 54.43
CA VAL A 185 13.73 8.41 55.44
C VAL A 185 14.36 9.59 56.19
N THR A 186 14.78 10.62 55.45
CA THR A 186 15.41 11.81 56.05
C THR A 186 14.45 12.56 56.98
N THR A 187 13.19 12.71 56.56
CA THR A 187 12.15 13.41 57.34
C THR A 187 11.77 12.64 58.60
N LEU A 188 11.55 11.33 58.49
CA LEU A 188 11.25 10.45 59.61
C LEU A 188 12.40 10.41 60.62
N GLN A 189 13.64 10.28 60.15
CA GLN A 189 14.84 10.32 61.01
C GLN A 189 14.92 11.64 61.79
N GLY A 190 14.66 12.77 61.12
CA GLY A 190 14.67 14.10 61.76
C GLY A 190 13.65 14.23 62.89
N LYS A 191 12.40 13.83 62.64
CA LYS A 191 11.32 13.88 63.65
C LYS A 191 11.57 12.91 64.80
N LEU A 192 12.02 11.69 64.51
CA LEU A 192 12.35 10.71 65.55
C LEU A 192 13.52 11.15 66.41
N ARG A 193 14.55 11.75 65.82
CA ARG A 193 15.67 12.33 66.55
C ARG A 193 15.21 13.45 67.50
N GLN A 194 14.36 14.36 67.03
CA GLN A 194 13.78 15.40 67.89
C GLN A 194 12.92 14.84 69.03
N SER A 195 12.15 13.79 68.78
CA SER A 195 11.35 13.13 69.81
C SER A 195 12.22 12.41 70.84
N VAL A 196 13.26 11.70 70.39
CA VAL A 196 14.27 11.08 71.26
C VAL A 196 14.99 12.14 72.10
N GLU A 197 15.42 13.24 71.51
CA GLU A 197 16.09 14.34 72.20
C GLU A 197 15.16 15.02 73.23
N ARG A 198 13.88 15.22 72.88
CA ARG A 198 12.86 15.72 73.81
C ARG A 198 12.68 14.80 75.01
N VAL A 199 12.54 13.49 74.78
CA VAL A 199 12.38 12.50 75.85
C VAL A 199 13.65 12.44 76.70
N ALA A 200 14.84 12.37 76.09
CA ALA A 200 16.10 12.35 76.81
C ALA A 200 16.33 13.63 77.64
N ALA A 201 15.98 14.81 77.12
CA ALA A 201 16.05 16.07 77.85
C ALA A 201 15.11 16.09 79.04
N LYS A 202 13.85 15.64 78.85
CA LYS A 202 12.86 15.56 79.92
C LYS A 202 13.25 14.55 80.99
N VAL A 203 13.79 13.40 80.60
CA VAL A 203 14.36 12.40 81.53
C VAL A 203 15.51 13.03 82.32
N ARG A 204 16.46 13.73 81.68
CA ARG A 204 17.55 14.43 82.40
C ARG A 204 17.04 15.49 83.37
N GLU A 205 16.03 16.26 82.99
CA GLU A 205 15.41 17.29 83.82
C GLU A 205 14.70 16.69 85.05
N THR A 206 14.07 15.52 84.86
CA THR A 206 13.31 14.83 85.93
C THR A 206 14.22 14.01 86.87
N VAL A 207 15.40 13.56 86.41
CA VAL A 207 16.30 12.62 87.11
C VAL A 207 17.31 13.28 88.07
N GLY A 208 17.25 14.60 88.31
CA GLY A 208 18.09 15.25 89.33
C GLY A 208 17.94 14.62 90.73
N ASP A 209 19.09 14.33 91.38
CA ASP A 209 19.40 13.88 92.77
C ASP A 209 18.45 12.94 93.56
N LYS A 210 17.32 12.48 93.03
CA LYS A 210 16.40 11.53 93.70
C LYS A 210 16.01 10.38 92.78
N VAL A 211 16.92 9.41 92.70
CA VAL A 211 16.92 8.31 91.73
C VAL A 211 15.66 7.44 91.74
N ALA A 212 15.03 7.15 92.89
CA ALA A 212 13.92 6.20 92.98
C ALA A 212 12.52 6.78 92.62
N ASP A 213 12.19 7.98 93.12
CA ASP A 213 10.91 8.65 92.80
C ASP A 213 10.92 9.25 91.39
N ALA A 214 12.09 9.69 90.91
CA ALA A 214 12.29 10.13 89.54
C ALA A 214 12.19 8.98 88.53
N LEU A 215 12.62 7.77 88.89
CA LEU A 215 12.44 6.58 88.06
C LEU A 215 10.97 6.20 87.90
N ALA A 216 10.18 6.26 88.99
CA ALA A 216 8.74 6.04 88.93
C ALA A 216 8.02 7.13 88.12
N ALA A 217 8.42 8.40 88.25
CA ALA A 217 7.87 9.51 87.45
C ALA A 217 8.30 9.44 85.97
N ALA A 218 9.54 9.04 85.68
CA ALA A 218 10.01 8.79 84.32
C ALA A 218 9.35 7.55 83.69
N LEU A 219 9.07 6.51 84.48
CA LEU A 219 8.26 5.36 84.09
C LEU A 219 6.79 5.73 83.87
N GLU A 220 6.20 6.61 84.68
CA GLU A 220 4.86 7.16 84.47
C GLU A 220 4.82 8.11 83.27
N LEU A 221 5.88 8.86 82.98
CA LEU A 221 5.99 9.72 81.79
C LEU A 221 6.20 8.90 80.52
N ALA A 222 7.05 7.87 80.56
CA ALA A 222 7.24 6.91 79.48
C ALA A 222 5.99 6.04 79.28
N LYS A 223 5.29 5.72 80.38
CA LYS A 223 3.96 5.10 80.33
C LYS A 223 2.91 6.09 79.86
N SER A 224 2.92 7.38 80.13
CA SER A 224 1.89 8.32 79.65
C SER A 224 2.07 8.66 78.19
N TYR A 225 3.33 8.74 77.72
CA TYR A 225 3.66 8.66 76.29
C TYR A 225 3.32 7.29 75.67
N GLY A 226 3.10 6.26 76.49
CA GLY A 226 2.75 4.90 76.04
C GLY A 226 1.34 4.40 76.39
N LYS A 227 0.50 5.14 77.12
CA LYS A 227 -0.77 4.66 77.71
C LYS A 227 -2.00 5.35 77.15
N ASP A 228 -1.92 6.61 76.73
CA ASP A 228 -3.11 7.28 76.19
C ASP A 228 -3.24 7.11 74.67
N GLU A 229 -2.15 6.79 73.96
CA GLU A 229 -2.17 6.46 72.53
C GLU A 229 -1.16 5.34 72.26
N LEU A 230 -1.64 4.17 71.85
CA LEU A 230 -0.89 3.17 71.08
C LEU A 230 -0.44 3.71 69.69
N GLY A 231 -0.55 5.02 69.48
CA GLY A 231 -0.37 5.72 68.22
C GLY A 231 1.05 6.20 68.05
N VAL A 232 1.56 5.98 66.83
CA VAL A 232 2.46 6.85 66.08
C VAL A 232 2.53 8.26 66.71
N PRO A 233 3.72 8.90 66.84
CA PRO A 233 3.74 10.32 67.13
C PRO A 233 2.80 11.02 66.14
N SER A 234 1.78 11.75 66.60
CA SER A 234 0.81 12.43 65.72
C SER A 234 1.49 13.37 64.71
N GLU A 235 2.74 13.73 64.97
CA GLU A 235 3.63 14.48 64.08
C GLU A 235 4.14 13.67 62.86
N VAL A 236 4.05 12.33 62.86
CA VAL A 236 4.59 11.41 61.83
C VAL A 236 3.50 10.89 60.88
N GLU A 237 2.25 10.73 61.34
CA GLU A 237 1.13 10.34 60.49
C GLU A 237 0.96 11.25 59.25
N PRO A 238 1.04 12.60 59.36
CA PRO A 238 0.90 13.47 58.19
C PRO A 238 1.96 13.26 57.10
N ASP A 239 3.18 12.84 57.45
CA ASP A 239 4.23 12.57 56.47
C ASP A 239 4.06 11.20 55.80
N LEU A 240 3.57 10.21 56.54
CA LEU A 240 3.19 8.90 55.99
C LEU A 240 2.01 9.04 55.03
N ASP A 241 1.00 9.85 55.40
CA ASP A 241 -0.14 10.17 54.55
C ASP A 241 0.26 10.98 53.31
N ARG A 242 1.18 11.95 53.47
CA ARG A 242 1.77 12.69 52.34
C ARG A 242 2.46 11.73 51.36
N THR A 243 3.27 10.81 51.88
CA THR A 243 3.99 9.84 51.05
C THR A 243 3.06 8.81 50.42
N ALA A 244 2.01 8.40 51.12
CA ALA A 244 0.93 7.58 50.57
C ALA A 244 0.26 8.27 49.38
N SER A 245 -0.05 9.56 49.55
CA SER A 245 -0.69 10.39 48.53
C SER A 245 0.23 10.59 47.31
N GLU A 246 1.51 10.88 47.53
CA GLU A 246 2.50 11.03 46.45
C GLU A 246 2.74 9.70 45.71
N THR A 247 2.77 8.58 46.43
CA THR A 247 2.86 7.23 45.85
C THR A 247 1.63 6.94 45.00
N GLN A 248 0.43 7.28 45.50
CA GLN A 248 -0.81 7.14 44.73
C GLN A 248 -0.76 7.95 43.43
N VAL A 249 -0.33 9.21 43.47
CA VAL A 249 -0.17 10.04 42.25
C VAL A 249 0.77 9.40 41.25
N TYR A 250 1.84 8.75 41.70
CA TYR A 250 2.75 8.02 40.82
C TYR A 250 2.11 6.77 40.21
N LEU A 251 1.41 5.96 41.01
CA LEU A 251 0.71 4.79 40.51
C LEU A 251 -0.43 5.16 39.55
N ASP A 252 -1.07 6.30 39.77
CA ASP A 252 -2.07 6.85 38.85
C ASP A 252 -1.44 7.21 37.50
N LYS A 253 -0.21 7.77 37.48
CA LYS A 253 0.54 8.01 36.23
C LYS A 253 0.92 6.72 35.51
N VAL A 254 1.42 5.71 36.23
CA VAL A 254 1.76 4.39 35.65
C VAL A 254 0.50 3.74 35.05
N THR A 255 -0.62 3.81 35.76
CA THR A 255 -1.93 3.33 35.29
C THR A 255 -2.41 4.10 34.06
N TYR A 256 -2.22 5.41 34.05
CA TYR A 256 -2.52 6.26 32.89
C TYR A 256 -1.69 5.86 31.67
N ILE A 257 -0.39 5.58 31.83
CA ILE A 257 0.47 5.10 30.75
C ILE A 257 -0.01 3.76 30.20
N ALA A 258 -0.35 2.81 31.07
CA ALA A 258 -0.92 1.52 30.66
C ALA A 258 -2.24 1.69 29.87
N LYS A 259 -3.06 2.68 30.24
CA LYS A 259 -4.28 3.04 29.52
C LYS A 259 -3.96 3.63 28.14
N VAL A 260 -3.09 4.63 28.07
CA VAL A 260 -2.70 5.29 26.81
C VAL A 260 -2.07 4.30 25.84
N TYR A 261 -1.22 3.39 26.31
CA TYR A 261 -0.67 2.30 25.50
C TYR A 261 -1.79 1.48 24.84
N ARG A 262 -2.76 1.00 25.63
CA ARG A 262 -3.87 0.17 25.11
C ARG A 262 -4.74 0.94 24.13
N GLU A 263 -5.00 2.22 24.39
CA GLU A 263 -5.78 3.08 23.49
C GLU A 263 -5.07 3.26 22.15
N ASN A 264 -3.76 3.55 22.16
CA ASN A 264 -2.97 3.70 20.93
C ASN A 264 -2.80 2.39 20.17
N ALA A 265 -2.55 1.27 20.86
CA ALA A 265 -2.47 -0.05 20.22
C ALA A 265 -3.81 -0.46 19.59
N ALA A 266 -4.94 -0.18 20.25
CA ALA A 266 -6.26 -0.43 19.69
C ALA A 266 -6.57 0.49 18.48
N ALA A 267 -6.21 1.77 18.57
CA ALA A 267 -6.36 2.71 17.46
C ALA A 267 -5.51 2.28 16.26
N TYR A 268 -4.25 1.88 16.48
CA TYR A 268 -3.38 1.37 15.43
C TYR A 268 -4.00 0.15 14.72
N ARG A 269 -4.47 -0.85 15.48
CA ARG A 269 -5.17 -2.02 14.92
C ARG A 269 -6.41 -1.67 14.12
N SER A 270 -7.15 -0.64 14.55
CA SER A 270 -8.31 -0.15 13.81
C SER A 270 -7.91 0.45 12.46
N LEU A 271 -6.82 1.23 12.41
CA LEU A 271 -6.31 1.80 11.16
C LEU A 271 -5.77 0.70 10.22
N MET A 272 -5.03 -0.26 10.77
CA MET A 272 -4.58 -1.46 10.05
C MET A 272 -5.75 -2.24 9.44
N SER A 273 -6.87 -2.37 10.16
CA SER A 273 -8.06 -3.04 9.63
C SER A 273 -8.71 -2.24 8.48
N ILE A 274 -8.60 -0.92 8.47
CA ILE A 274 -9.10 -0.06 7.39
C ILE A 274 -8.23 -0.23 6.15
N GLU A 275 -6.90 -0.15 6.30
CA GLU A 275 -5.92 -0.39 5.24
C GLU A 275 -6.12 -1.77 4.59
N ARG A 276 -6.31 -2.79 5.42
CA ARG A 276 -6.66 -4.15 5.01
C ARG A 276 -7.95 -4.22 4.17
N GLY A 277 -9.03 -3.60 4.67
CA GLY A 277 -10.35 -3.67 4.06
C GLY A 277 -10.53 -2.76 2.84
N GLY A 278 -9.74 -1.69 2.73
CA GLY A 278 -9.80 -0.70 1.67
C GLY A 278 -8.70 -0.91 0.63
N VAL A 279 -7.48 -0.51 0.97
CA VAL A 279 -6.34 -0.40 0.03
C VAL A 279 -5.95 -1.76 -0.53
N LEU A 280 -5.64 -2.73 0.33
CA LEU A 280 -5.20 -4.05 -0.13
C LEU A 280 -6.31 -4.81 -0.89
N THR A 281 -7.56 -4.63 -0.47
CA THR A 281 -8.70 -5.24 -1.17
C THR A 281 -8.90 -4.63 -2.56
N MET A 282 -8.74 -3.31 -2.70
CA MET A 282 -8.76 -2.66 -4.01
C MET A 282 -7.59 -3.10 -4.88
N PHE A 283 -6.37 -3.17 -4.31
CA PHE A 283 -5.19 -3.66 -5.02
C PHE A 283 -5.38 -5.07 -5.59
N MET A 284 -5.86 -6.02 -4.76
CA MET A 284 -6.11 -7.39 -5.19
C MET A 284 -7.21 -7.47 -6.25
N LYS A 285 -8.28 -6.67 -6.12
CA LYS A 285 -9.32 -6.58 -7.15
C LYS A 285 -8.78 -6.04 -8.47
N THR A 286 -7.89 -5.04 -8.43
CA THR A 286 -7.23 -4.52 -9.63
C THR A 286 -6.36 -5.59 -10.29
N ARG A 287 -5.62 -6.39 -9.50
CA ARG A 287 -4.87 -7.56 -10.02
C ARG A 287 -5.77 -8.58 -10.71
N GLU A 288 -6.91 -8.93 -10.10
CA GLU A 288 -7.88 -9.84 -10.71
C GLU A 288 -8.43 -9.29 -12.04
N GLN A 289 -8.69 -7.98 -12.12
CA GLN A 289 -9.14 -7.34 -13.36
C GLN A 289 -8.07 -7.37 -14.46
N VAL A 290 -6.81 -7.17 -14.09
CA VAL A 290 -5.67 -7.29 -15.02
C VAL A 290 -5.54 -8.71 -15.54
N HIS A 291 -5.60 -9.72 -14.67
CA HIS A 291 -5.55 -11.12 -15.13
C HIS A 291 -6.74 -11.49 -16.03
N ALA A 292 -7.94 -11.05 -15.70
CA ALA A 292 -9.11 -11.25 -16.56
C ALA A 292 -8.95 -10.55 -17.93
N TYR A 293 -8.30 -9.39 -17.96
CA TYR A 293 -7.95 -8.73 -19.21
C TYR A 293 -6.90 -9.52 -19.99
N GLU A 294 -5.81 -9.96 -19.38
CA GLU A 294 -4.76 -10.77 -20.05
C GLU A 294 -5.34 -12.06 -20.66
N GLU A 295 -6.28 -12.71 -19.96
CA GLU A 295 -6.97 -13.90 -20.47
C GLU A 295 -7.90 -13.60 -21.66
N SER A 296 -8.58 -12.45 -21.66
CA SER A 296 -9.60 -12.10 -22.66
C SER A 296 -9.06 -11.29 -23.84
N ASN A 297 -7.96 -10.57 -23.65
CA ASN A 297 -7.33 -9.64 -24.58
C ASN A 297 -5.84 -9.99 -24.73
N ASN A 298 -5.57 -11.19 -25.23
CA ASN A 298 -4.21 -11.66 -25.49
C ASN A 298 -3.73 -11.20 -26.89
N LEU A 299 -2.45 -10.84 -27.02
CA LEU A 299 -1.78 -10.61 -28.33
C LEU A 299 -2.04 -11.75 -29.31
N GLU A 300 -2.20 -12.98 -28.84
CA GLU A 300 -2.57 -14.12 -29.70
C GLU A 300 -3.87 -13.90 -30.48
N VAL A 301 -4.83 -13.15 -29.92
CA VAL A 301 -6.07 -12.78 -30.62
C VAL A 301 -5.77 -11.79 -31.73
N ALA A 302 -5.02 -10.72 -31.45
CA ALA A 302 -4.62 -9.73 -32.46
C ALA A 302 -3.73 -10.36 -33.56
N ASN A 303 -2.85 -11.30 -33.21
CA ASN A 303 -2.03 -12.05 -34.15
C ASN A 303 -2.89 -12.92 -35.09
N ARG A 304 -3.91 -13.60 -34.53
CA ARG A 304 -4.87 -14.36 -35.34
C ARG A 304 -5.68 -13.45 -36.26
N MET A 305 -6.09 -12.27 -35.79
CA MET A 305 -6.79 -11.28 -36.61
C MET A 305 -5.93 -10.78 -37.78
N ARG A 306 -4.64 -10.53 -37.54
CA ARG A 306 -3.65 -10.19 -38.58
C ARG A 306 -3.54 -11.32 -39.60
N ASP A 307 -3.31 -12.55 -39.14
CA ASP A 307 -3.18 -13.71 -40.03
C ASP A 307 -4.45 -13.97 -40.84
N GLU A 308 -5.65 -13.77 -40.25
CA GLU A 308 -6.93 -13.86 -40.97
C GLU A 308 -7.07 -12.77 -42.05
N ALA A 309 -6.62 -11.55 -41.77
CA ALA A 309 -6.66 -10.44 -42.71
C ALA A 309 -5.72 -10.69 -43.92
N ILE A 310 -4.50 -11.14 -43.64
CA ILE A 310 -3.52 -11.49 -44.68
C ILE A 310 -4.02 -12.66 -45.53
N ARG A 311 -4.54 -13.73 -44.91
CA ARG A 311 -5.12 -14.87 -45.65
C ARG A 311 -6.30 -14.46 -46.52
N ALA A 312 -7.19 -13.59 -46.01
CA ALA A 312 -8.33 -13.11 -46.79
C ALA A 312 -7.90 -12.32 -48.04
N LEU A 313 -6.83 -11.53 -47.93
CA LEU A 313 -6.22 -10.85 -49.08
C LEU A 313 -5.56 -11.81 -50.05
N GLN A 314 -4.82 -12.81 -49.55
CA GLN A 314 -4.19 -13.84 -50.38
C GLN A 314 -5.23 -14.69 -51.12
N ASP A 315 -6.31 -15.07 -50.45
CA ASP A 315 -7.44 -15.81 -51.05
C ASP A 315 -8.14 -14.96 -52.14
N TRP A 316 -8.30 -13.65 -51.89
CA TRP A 316 -8.80 -12.72 -52.89
C TRP A 316 -7.89 -12.68 -54.12
N THR A 317 -6.59 -12.51 -53.94
CA THR A 317 -5.59 -12.51 -55.02
C THR A 317 -5.55 -13.82 -55.80
N GLY A 318 -5.66 -14.96 -55.12
CA GLY A 318 -5.71 -16.29 -55.74
C GLY A 318 -6.95 -16.53 -56.61
N GLY A 319 -8.01 -15.73 -56.44
CA GLY A 319 -9.20 -15.73 -57.30
C GLY A 319 -9.05 -14.88 -58.57
N ILE A 320 -7.97 -14.12 -58.70
CA ILE A 320 -7.70 -13.21 -59.82
C ILE A 320 -6.79 -13.92 -60.83
N THR A 321 -6.96 -13.61 -62.12
CA THR A 321 -6.21 -14.26 -63.20
C THR A 321 -5.60 -13.24 -64.16
N GLY A 322 -4.55 -13.64 -64.87
CA GLY A 322 -3.85 -12.79 -65.84
C GLY A 322 -3.01 -11.70 -65.17
N ASP A 323 -2.68 -10.63 -65.91
CA ASP A 323 -1.78 -9.58 -65.42
C ASP A 323 -2.43 -8.71 -64.32
N ALA A 324 -3.74 -8.85 -64.09
CA ALA A 324 -4.44 -8.28 -62.94
C ALA A 324 -4.08 -8.95 -61.61
N GLN A 325 -3.55 -10.18 -61.65
CA GLN A 325 -3.10 -10.89 -60.45
C GLN A 325 -1.87 -10.20 -59.86
N ASP A 326 -0.89 -9.85 -60.69
CA ASP A 326 0.30 -9.12 -60.26
C ASP A 326 -0.04 -7.74 -59.63
N ASP A 327 -1.01 -7.03 -60.20
CA ASP A 327 -1.50 -5.76 -59.64
C ASP A 327 -2.19 -5.97 -58.27
N ALA A 328 -2.84 -7.12 -58.07
CA ALA A 328 -3.43 -7.49 -56.79
C ALA A 328 -2.35 -7.91 -55.78
N GLU A 329 -1.31 -8.64 -56.19
CA GLU A 329 -0.17 -8.99 -55.34
C GLU A 329 0.53 -7.72 -54.81
N GLU A 330 0.81 -6.74 -55.68
CA GLU A 330 1.40 -5.45 -55.27
C GLU A 330 0.50 -4.71 -54.25
N PHE A 331 -0.83 -4.82 -54.38
CA PHE A 331 -1.77 -4.23 -53.43
C PHE A 331 -1.78 -4.97 -52.09
N VAL A 332 -1.73 -6.31 -52.11
CA VAL A 332 -1.68 -7.14 -50.91
C VAL A 332 -0.41 -6.86 -50.11
N ASP A 333 0.74 -6.73 -50.78
CA ASP A 333 2.00 -6.40 -50.12
C ASP A 333 1.87 -5.08 -49.35
N ARG A 334 1.36 -4.02 -49.99
CA ARG A 334 1.17 -2.72 -49.34
C ARG A 334 0.20 -2.77 -48.15
N VAL A 335 -0.90 -3.51 -48.25
CA VAL A 335 -1.85 -3.64 -47.13
C VAL A 335 -1.28 -4.51 -46.01
N THR A 336 -0.45 -5.49 -46.35
CA THR A 336 0.27 -6.33 -45.37
C THR A 336 1.25 -5.47 -44.56
N ASP A 337 1.99 -4.56 -45.20
CA ASP A 337 2.88 -3.62 -44.50
C ASP A 337 2.13 -2.78 -43.45
N VAL A 338 0.90 -2.33 -43.75
CA VAL A 338 0.05 -1.59 -42.81
C VAL A 338 -0.35 -2.46 -41.62
N LEU A 339 -0.76 -3.71 -41.88
CA LEU A 339 -1.12 -4.68 -40.84
C LEU A 339 0.07 -5.05 -39.93
N GLU A 340 1.28 -5.20 -40.51
CA GLU A 340 2.50 -5.46 -39.75
C GLU A 340 2.86 -4.28 -38.87
N ARG A 341 2.81 -3.05 -39.40
CA ARG A 341 3.03 -1.82 -38.62
C ARG A 341 2.07 -1.71 -37.42
N ASP A 342 0.78 -1.95 -37.65
CA ASP A 342 -0.24 -1.85 -36.59
C ASP A 342 -0.08 -2.98 -35.54
N TRP A 343 0.37 -4.16 -35.99
CA TRP A 343 0.74 -5.27 -35.12
C TRP A 343 1.96 -4.97 -34.24
N ASP A 344 3.05 -4.46 -34.83
CA ASP A 344 4.25 -4.08 -34.09
C ASP A 344 3.91 -3.04 -33.01
N ALA A 345 3.02 -2.09 -33.35
CA ALA A 345 2.55 -1.08 -32.40
C ALA A 345 1.63 -1.65 -31.30
N CYS A 346 1.09 -2.86 -31.45
CA CYS A 346 0.41 -3.60 -30.40
C CYS A 346 1.41 -4.36 -29.51
N GLU A 347 2.45 -4.95 -30.10
CA GLU A 347 3.54 -5.58 -29.34
C GLU A 347 4.24 -4.56 -28.44
N ASP A 348 4.64 -3.41 -28.99
CA ASP A 348 5.25 -2.32 -28.23
C ASP A 348 4.38 -1.86 -27.05
N ALA A 349 3.06 -1.75 -27.27
CA ALA A 349 2.12 -1.33 -26.23
C ALA A 349 1.97 -2.38 -25.12
N ARG A 350 2.12 -3.67 -25.45
CA ARG A 350 2.11 -4.75 -24.48
C ARG A 350 3.43 -4.85 -23.72
N ASP A 351 4.56 -4.72 -24.41
CA ASP A 351 5.85 -4.73 -23.76
C ASP A 351 5.94 -3.56 -22.75
N GLU A 352 5.47 -2.36 -23.12
CA GLU A 352 5.38 -1.24 -22.16
C GLU A 352 4.48 -1.58 -20.96
N PHE A 353 3.34 -2.24 -21.19
CA PHE A 353 2.42 -2.66 -20.14
C PHE A 353 3.06 -3.67 -19.19
N GLU A 354 3.66 -4.74 -19.73
CA GLU A 354 4.32 -5.79 -18.96
C GLU A 354 5.52 -5.24 -18.20
N ASP A 355 6.41 -4.48 -18.86
CA ASP A 355 7.59 -3.89 -18.22
C ASP A 355 7.23 -2.93 -17.08
N ARG A 356 6.16 -2.14 -17.24
CA ARG A 356 5.76 -1.14 -16.24
C ARG A 356 5.10 -1.78 -15.02
N PHE A 357 4.32 -2.84 -15.20
CA PHE A 357 3.51 -3.43 -14.14
C PHE A 357 3.97 -4.82 -13.70
N ALA A 358 5.06 -5.35 -14.27
CA ALA A 358 5.73 -6.55 -13.81
C ALA A 358 6.08 -6.43 -12.33
N GLY A 359 5.62 -7.40 -11.55
CA GLY A 359 5.85 -7.40 -10.11
C GLY A 359 4.88 -6.53 -9.30
N ILE A 360 3.94 -5.84 -9.96
CA ILE A 360 2.90 -5.02 -9.34
C ILE A 360 1.52 -5.63 -9.63
N PHE A 361 1.06 -5.54 -10.87
CA PHE A 361 -0.23 -6.09 -11.27
C PHE A 361 -0.10 -7.37 -12.09
N THR A 362 1.01 -7.51 -12.81
CA THR A 362 1.33 -8.70 -13.59
C THR A 362 2.45 -9.49 -12.90
N ALA A 363 2.56 -10.77 -13.24
CA ALA A 363 3.51 -11.71 -12.63
C ALA A 363 3.43 -11.78 -11.08
N GLN A 364 4.39 -12.48 -10.47
CA GLN A 364 4.49 -12.57 -9.01
C GLN A 364 4.95 -11.24 -8.43
N LEU A 365 4.34 -10.81 -7.30
CA LEU A 365 4.72 -9.58 -6.62
C LEU A 365 6.21 -9.55 -6.27
N THR A 366 6.84 -8.40 -6.50
CA THR A 366 8.21 -8.16 -6.05
C THR A 366 8.24 -7.83 -4.56
N SER A 367 9.38 -8.08 -3.92
CA SER A 367 9.59 -7.67 -2.53
C SER A 367 9.44 -6.15 -2.35
N ASP A 368 9.84 -5.35 -3.35
CA ASP A 368 9.72 -3.89 -3.30
C ASP A 368 8.25 -3.45 -3.34
N THR A 369 7.41 -4.10 -4.15
CA THR A 369 5.97 -3.83 -4.18
C THR A 369 5.30 -4.22 -2.86
N ILE A 370 5.65 -5.38 -2.30
CA ILE A 370 5.13 -5.81 -1.00
C ILE A 370 5.54 -4.81 0.09
N GLU A 371 6.81 -4.39 0.10
CA GLU A 371 7.30 -3.38 1.05
C GLU A 371 6.65 -2.01 0.82
N THR A 372 6.33 -1.65 -0.42
CA THR A 372 5.62 -0.38 -0.70
C THR A 372 4.18 -0.43 -0.21
N LEU A 373 3.51 -1.58 -0.28
CA LEU A 373 2.12 -1.76 0.16
C LEU A 373 1.98 -2.00 1.66
N VAL A 374 3.01 -2.53 2.32
CA VAL A 374 2.95 -2.94 3.74
C VAL A 374 3.90 -2.11 4.61
N GLU A 375 4.90 -1.42 4.04
CA GLU A 375 5.90 -0.56 4.70
C GLU A 375 6.49 -1.17 5.98
N LYS A 376 6.70 -2.49 5.94
CA LYS A 376 7.04 -3.30 7.11
C LYS A 376 8.34 -2.80 7.76
N ALA A 377 9.33 -2.39 6.96
CA ALA A 377 10.60 -1.90 7.47
C ALA A 377 10.47 -0.60 8.27
N MET A 378 9.60 0.32 7.83
CA MET A 378 9.35 1.58 8.53
C MET A 378 8.74 1.32 9.91
N PHE A 379 7.70 0.51 10.00
CA PHE A 379 7.02 0.21 11.26
C PHE A 379 7.88 -0.62 12.19
N ASN A 380 8.63 -1.60 11.65
CA ASN A 380 9.60 -2.36 12.45
C ASN A 380 10.64 -1.45 13.08
N ARG A 381 11.11 -0.41 12.38
CA ARG A 381 12.05 0.56 12.94
C ARG A 381 11.46 1.31 14.14
N GLU A 382 10.22 1.79 14.04
CA GLU A 382 9.54 2.50 15.13
C GLU A 382 9.25 1.57 16.32
N VAL A 383 8.88 0.31 16.06
CA VAL A 383 8.73 -0.72 17.09
C VAL A 383 10.06 -1.01 17.79
N GLU A 384 11.16 -1.15 17.05
CA GLU A 384 12.48 -1.40 17.65
C GLU A 384 12.97 -0.22 18.51
N ILE A 385 12.55 1.03 18.23
CA ILE A 385 12.78 2.16 19.14
C ILE A 385 12.07 1.93 20.48
N ILE A 386 10.79 1.50 20.44
CA ILE A 386 10.03 1.19 21.65
C ILE A 386 10.70 0.06 22.44
N LEU A 387 11.13 -0.99 21.76
CA LEU A 387 11.80 -2.13 22.38
C LEU A 387 13.17 -1.75 22.98
N GLY A 388 13.89 -0.82 22.34
CA GLY A 388 15.18 -0.33 22.80
C GLY A 388 15.14 0.36 24.17
N PHE A 389 13.97 0.85 24.61
CA PHE A 389 13.79 1.42 25.93
C PHE A 389 13.90 0.40 27.08
N ASN A 390 13.74 -0.89 26.78
CA ASN A 390 13.77 -1.98 27.75
C ASN A 390 12.87 -1.75 28.99
N ALA A 391 11.69 -1.16 28.77
CA ALA A 391 10.79 -0.73 29.83
C ALA A 391 10.31 -1.88 30.72
N ALA A 392 10.04 -3.05 30.15
CA ALA A 392 9.58 -4.22 30.91
C ALA A 392 10.61 -4.69 31.95
N ASP A 393 11.90 -4.71 31.59
CA ASP A 393 12.97 -5.09 32.52
C ASP A 393 13.15 -4.05 33.61
N LEU A 394 13.14 -2.75 33.26
CA LEU A 394 13.25 -1.65 34.22
C LEU A 394 12.10 -1.67 35.23
N LEU A 395 10.86 -1.86 34.76
CA LEU A 395 9.70 -2.01 35.64
C LEU A 395 9.81 -3.27 36.50
N GLY A 396 10.33 -4.37 35.96
CA GLY A 396 10.59 -5.60 36.71
C GLY A 396 11.63 -5.42 37.82
N GLN A 397 12.71 -4.68 37.55
CA GLN A 397 13.72 -4.33 38.55
C GLN A 397 13.17 -3.41 39.64
N ALA A 398 12.39 -2.39 39.24
CA ALA A 398 11.70 -1.51 40.18
C ALA A 398 10.73 -2.32 41.06
N GLN A 399 9.90 -3.17 40.46
CA GLN A 399 8.96 -4.05 41.15
C GLN A 399 9.66 -4.97 42.17
N GLY A 400 10.78 -5.60 41.78
CA GLY A 400 11.54 -6.51 42.64
C GLY A 400 12.31 -5.82 43.77
N GLY A 401 12.72 -4.56 43.58
CA GLY A 401 13.48 -3.78 44.57
C GLY A 401 12.63 -3.11 45.65
N LEU A 402 11.34 -2.88 45.41
CA LEU A 402 10.44 -2.18 46.33
C LEU A 402 10.36 -2.79 47.75
N PRO A 403 10.24 -4.12 47.92
CA PRO A 403 10.17 -4.71 49.27
C PRO A 403 11.42 -4.45 50.10
N ALA A 404 12.61 -4.67 49.51
CA ALA A 404 13.88 -4.44 50.19
C ALA A 404 14.08 -2.96 50.54
N ALA A 405 13.75 -2.06 49.60
CA ALA A 405 13.83 -0.62 49.83
C ALA A 405 12.89 -0.15 50.97
N ALA A 406 11.70 -0.73 51.08
CA ALA A 406 10.78 -0.44 52.18
C ALA A 406 11.30 -0.95 53.53
N ASP A 407 11.87 -2.15 53.58
CA ASP A 407 12.48 -2.70 54.79
C ASP A 407 13.69 -1.86 55.25
N ASP A 408 14.56 -1.48 54.32
CA ASP A 408 15.70 -0.60 54.57
C ASP A 408 15.24 0.78 55.07
N ALA A 409 14.19 1.34 54.48
CA ALA A 409 13.61 2.61 54.91
C ALA A 409 13.08 2.54 56.36
N VAL A 410 12.39 1.46 56.74
CA VAL A 410 11.95 1.25 58.14
C VAL A 410 13.14 1.13 59.08
N ALA A 411 14.17 0.38 58.68
CA ALA A 411 15.38 0.20 59.49
C ALA A 411 16.09 1.54 59.73
N LEU A 412 16.31 2.32 58.67
CA LEU A 412 16.94 3.64 58.72
C LEU A 412 16.10 4.64 59.49
N ALA A 413 14.79 4.72 59.23
CA ALA A 413 13.90 5.65 59.93
C ALA A 413 13.91 5.42 61.45
N THR A 414 13.95 4.17 61.89
CA THR A 414 13.93 3.81 63.31
C THR A 414 15.31 3.74 63.98
N GLN A 415 16.38 4.04 63.24
CA GLN A 415 17.74 4.02 63.77
C GLN A 415 17.97 4.97 64.96
N PRO A 416 17.46 6.23 64.97
CA PRO A 416 17.60 7.11 66.13
C PRO A 416 17.00 6.55 67.42
N LEU A 417 15.92 5.76 67.34
CA LEU A 417 15.34 5.08 68.50
C LEU A 417 16.24 3.94 69.00
N ALA A 418 16.81 3.17 68.06
CA ALA A 418 17.73 2.09 68.38
C ALA A 418 19.03 2.61 69.01
N ASP A 419 19.57 3.72 68.52
CA ASP A 419 20.79 4.36 69.01
C ASP A 419 20.61 4.96 70.41
N ALA A 420 19.39 5.39 70.76
CA ALA A 420 19.07 5.95 72.06
C ALA A 420 18.79 4.90 73.14
N GLY A 421 18.35 3.69 72.76
CA GLY A 421 18.05 2.58 73.66
C GLY A 421 19.07 2.35 74.79
N PRO A 422 20.39 2.26 74.49
CA PRO A 422 21.44 2.03 75.48
C PRO A 422 21.66 3.18 76.48
N SER A 423 21.13 4.37 76.19
CA SER A 423 21.31 5.57 77.02
C SER A 423 20.17 5.80 78.02
N PHE A 424 19.15 4.92 78.01
CA PHE A 424 18.07 4.92 78.99
C PHE A 424 18.43 4.09 80.24
N PRO A 425 17.87 4.41 81.42
CA PRO A 425 17.96 3.57 82.62
C PRO A 425 17.50 2.13 82.37
N GLU A 426 18.09 1.14 83.07
CA GLU A 426 17.79 -0.29 82.89
C GLU A 426 16.29 -0.62 82.92
N GLU A 427 15.50 0.02 83.78
CA GLU A 427 14.06 -0.22 83.87
C GLU A 427 13.25 0.29 82.65
N LEU A 428 13.85 1.14 81.81
CA LEU A 428 13.23 1.71 80.61
C LEU A 428 13.74 1.07 79.30
N ILE A 429 14.82 0.30 79.34
CA ILE A 429 15.40 -0.36 78.16
C ILE A 429 14.40 -1.35 77.54
N ASP A 430 13.75 -2.20 78.35
CA ASP A 430 12.78 -3.17 77.85
C ASP A 430 11.52 -2.50 77.29
N LEU A 431 11.06 -1.42 77.92
CA LEU A 431 9.90 -0.64 77.47
C LEU A 431 10.19 0.07 76.14
N THR A 432 11.35 0.72 76.03
CA THR A 432 11.78 1.40 74.78
C THR A 432 12.05 0.41 73.66
N ARG A 433 12.57 -0.79 73.96
CA ARG A 433 12.71 -1.88 72.98
C ARG A 433 11.35 -2.32 72.44
N GLN A 434 10.39 -2.59 73.33
CA GLN A 434 9.04 -3.05 72.95
C GLN A 434 8.28 -1.98 72.15
N GLN A 435 8.44 -0.70 72.49
CA GLN A 435 7.85 0.41 71.73
C GLN A 435 8.50 0.59 70.35
N THR A 436 9.83 0.47 70.26
CA THR A 436 10.55 0.51 68.98
C THR A 436 10.11 -0.62 68.06
N GLU A 437 9.91 -1.83 68.58
CA GLU A 437 9.38 -2.98 67.83
C GLU A 437 7.93 -2.75 67.36
N SER A 438 7.08 -2.19 68.21
CA SER A 438 5.69 -1.90 67.89
C SER A 438 5.58 -0.82 66.79
N PHE A 439 6.39 0.23 66.89
CA PHE A 439 6.47 1.28 65.88
C PHE A 439 7.05 0.78 64.54
N ARG A 440 8.09 -0.08 64.57
CA ARG A 440 8.59 -0.77 63.37
C ARG A 440 7.51 -1.63 62.72
N ALA A 441 6.72 -2.36 63.51
CA ALA A 441 5.64 -3.19 62.98
C ALA A 441 4.53 -2.35 62.33
N TYR A 442 4.19 -1.20 62.91
CA TYR A 442 3.25 -0.25 62.34
C TYR A 442 3.76 0.33 61.00
N LEU A 443 5.00 0.85 60.97
CA LEU A 443 5.59 1.40 59.75
C LEU A 443 5.67 0.35 58.64
N ARG A 444 6.07 -0.88 58.97
CA ARG A 444 6.04 -2.00 58.01
C ARG A 444 4.65 -2.25 57.46
N THR A 445 3.62 -2.22 58.30
CA THR A 445 2.25 -2.48 57.87
C THR A 445 1.76 -1.41 56.88
N GLN A 446 2.04 -0.13 57.16
CA GLN A 446 1.65 0.98 56.29
C GLN A 446 2.42 0.97 54.97
N LEU A 447 3.73 0.78 55.00
CA LEU A 447 4.55 0.72 53.78
C LEU A 447 4.23 -0.53 52.95
N ARG A 448 3.93 -1.66 53.58
CA ARG A 448 3.60 -2.90 52.88
C ARG A 448 2.35 -2.76 52.01
N ALA A 449 1.30 -2.11 52.51
CA ALA A 449 0.10 -1.85 51.71
C ALA A 449 0.41 -0.98 50.47
N GLN A 450 1.33 -0.03 50.58
CA GLN A 450 1.76 0.81 49.46
C GLN A 450 2.65 0.03 48.47
N VAL A 451 3.59 -0.77 49.00
CA VAL A 451 4.46 -1.64 48.21
C VAL A 451 3.65 -2.67 47.43
N ASP A 452 2.68 -3.33 48.05
CA ASP A 452 1.85 -4.35 47.39
C ASP A 452 1.03 -3.75 46.23
N ARG A 453 0.47 -2.54 46.42
CA ARG A 453 -0.21 -1.80 45.34
C ARG A 453 0.76 -1.45 44.22
N ALA A 454 1.92 -0.88 44.55
CA ALA A 454 2.93 -0.50 43.57
C ALA A 454 3.43 -1.71 42.77
N MET A 455 3.68 -2.84 43.45
CA MET A 455 4.08 -4.09 42.81
C MET A 455 3.03 -4.61 41.84
N THR A 456 1.74 -4.49 42.18
CA THR A 456 0.63 -4.90 41.30
C THR A 456 0.58 -4.03 40.05
N THR A 457 0.53 -2.71 40.21
CA THR A 457 0.44 -1.76 39.08
C THR A 457 1.66 -1.84 38.15
N LEU A 458 2.87 -1.95 38.71
CA LEU A 458 4.10 -2.12 37.91
C LEU A 458 4.11 -3.48 37.18
N GLY A 459 3.63 -4.55 37.82
CA GLY A 459 3.54 -5.87 37.20
C GLY A 459 2.56 -5.93 36.03
N GLU A 460 1.38 -5.31 36.19
CA GLU A 460 0.40 -5.19 35.10
C GLU A 460 0.96 -4.40 33.92
N THR A 461 1.61 -3.27 34.20
CA THR A 461 2.20 -2.40 33.18
C THR A 461 3.37 -3.09 32.47
N ARG A 462 4.24 -3.78 33.22
CA ARG A 462 5.32 -4.61 32.66
C ARG A 462 4.81 -5.62 31.65
N THR A 463 3.70 -6.30 31.97
CA THR A 463 3.11 -7.32 31.08
C THR A 463 2.58 -6.73 29.77
N LEU A 464 2.19 -5.45 29.77
CA LEU A 464 1.79 -4.75 28.55
C LEU A 464 2.99 -4.39 27.69
N LEU A 465 4.10 -4.01 28.31
CA LEU A 465 5.31 -3.56 27.64
C LEU A 465 6.30 -4.70 27.36
N ASP A 466 5.84 -5.95 27.44
CA ASP A 466 6.66 -7.11 27.09
C ASP A 466 7.03 -7.06 25.60
N PRO A 467 8.30 -7.32 25.22
CA PRO A 467 8.74 -7.24 23.83
C PRO A 467 7.90 -8.09 22.86
N SER A 468 7.45 -9.27 23.28
CA SER A 468 6.64 -10.15 22.44
C SER A 468 5.27 -9.54 22.16
N ARG A 469 4.68 -8.88 23.17
CA ARG A 469 3.37 -8.26 23.08
C ARG A 469 3.40 -6.97 22.26
N ILE A 470 4.42 -6.14 22.43
CA ILE A 470 4.60 -4.93 21.62
C ILE A 470 4.73 -5.31 20.14
N ARG A 471 5.56 -6.32 19.81
CA ARG A 471 5.66 -6.81 18.43
C ARG A 471 4.31 -7.29 17.89
N GLN A 472 3.53 -8.01 18.70
CA GLN A 472 2.21 -8.47 18.29
C GLN A 472 1.19 -7.32 18.14
N ASP A 473 1.24 -6.30 19.00
CA ASP A 473 0.33 -5.16 18.97
C ASP A 473 0.55 -4.27 17.73
N PHE A 474 1.79 -4.23 17.21
CA PHE A 474 2.20 -3.40 16.07
C PHE A 474 2.72 -4.21 14.87
N SER A 475 2.36 -5.49 14.76
CA SER A 475 2.78 -6.35 13.65
C SER A 475 2.04 -6.00 12.35
N ARG A 476 2.76 -6.06 11.22
CA ARG A 476 2.20 -5.98 9.87
C ARG A 476 2.18 -7.31 9.11
N GLU A 477 2.50 -8.42 9.78
CA GLU A 477 2.52 -9.76 9.16
C GLU A 477 1.18 -10.15 8.52
N GLU A 478 0.06 -9.70 9.08
CA GLU A 478 -1.27 -9.98 8.51
C GLU A 478 -1.50 -9.29 7.15
N LEU A 479 -0.92 -8.11 6.93
CA LEU A 479 -1.02 -7.40 5.64
C LEU A 479 -0.16 -8.09 4.58
N GLU A 480 1.06 -8.46 4.95
CA GLU A 480 1.98 -9.22 4.08
C GLU A 480 1.37 -10.57 3.67
N ALA A 481 0.73 -11.27 4.61
CA ALA A 481 0.07 -12.55 4.34
C ALA A 481 -1.11 -12.44 3.36
N MET A 482 -1.68 -11.26 3.13
CA MET A 482 -2.74 -11.06 2.13
C MET A 482 -2.20 -10.86 0.71
N LEU A 483 -0.90 -10.60 0.57
CA LEU A 483 -0.22 -10.38 -0.71
C LEU A 483 0.44 -11.67 -1.25
N HIS A 484 0.35 -12.77 -0.51
CA HIS A 484 0.82 -14.11 -0.89
C HIS A 484 -0.35 -15.05 -1.14
#